data_AF-A0A2W6T1B6-F1
#
_entry.id   AF-A0A2W6T1B6-F1
#
_cell.length_a   1.000
_cell.length_b   1.000
_cell.length_c   1.000
_cell.angle_alpha   90.00
_cell.angle_beta   90.00
_cell.angle_gamma   90.00
#
_symmetry.space_group_name_H-M   'P 1'
#
loop_
_entity.id
_entity.type
_entity.pdbx_description
1 polymer ?
#
loop_
_entity_poly.entity_id
_entity_poly.type
_entity_poly.pdbx_seq_one_letter_code
_entity_poly.pdbx_strand_id
1 'polypeptide(L)'
;MKLPAELEDEYVKEVIYNRSLSDLPGEDWKEVDGFANYAISNYGRLKSLERWTFLPHKTKGKKEREMIMKLIFVKQLNRYLHKDFYQVHCTLSSDGKKYRKSVARLVYYHFVEKFNYEDRNIIIGFKDDNNLHLHSANLEKISSSERRYRTFNTNRTRNRKVIYSQPVSQYDVNGNFIADFEDMYSAERAVGVGRESIMDAVNGIFLTAGGFRWFISSRSITEKDFEVTPKSKTNHKLLNETVWKNLGQPLIDKNNPPPCMNLSPEDLPGEEWKTIPCFRNRFAISNKGRVKRLSGWTTEGRKVYLSEQVLSLYVDFNKGKPYALRCILRYNRKNYSKSITKLLFCYFISPFDIDDNKFAVINTNKPFWNFDLSKLNLVYQHSFTNKR
;
A
#
# COMPACT_ATOMS: atom_id res chain seq x y z
N MET A 1 -22.16 -13.52 19.92
CA MET A 1 -21.38 -14.13 18.84
C MET A 1 -21.20 -15.61 19.18
N LYS A 2 -21.42 -16.53 18.23
CA LYS A 2 -21.01 -17.94 18.36
C LYS A 2 -19.55 -18.07 17.91
N LEU A 3 -18.79 -18.95 18.54
CA LEU A 3 -17.42 -19.25 18.10
C LEU A 3 -17.45 -20.01 16.76
N PRO A 4 -16.41 -19.89 15.92
CA PRO A 4 -16.18 -20.81 14.82
C PRO A 4 -16.09 -22.27 15.32
N ALA A 5 -16.65 -23.22 14.58
CA ALA A 5 -16.69 -24.63 14.99
C ALA A 5 -15.31 -25.24 15.26
N GLU A 6 -14.29 -24.79 14.52
CA GLU A 6 -12.88 -25.18 14.69
C GLU A 6 -12.26 -24.76 16.03
N LEU A 7 -12.90 -23.85 16.77
CA LEU A 7 -12.47 -23.39 18.10
C LEU A 7 -13.34 -23.97 19.23
N GLU A 8 -14.31 -24.83 18.92
CA GLU A 8 -15.20 -25.47 19.90
C GLU A 8 -14.65 -26.84 20.32
N ASP A 9 -13.59 -26.81 21.12
CA ASP A 9 -13.03 -27.99 21.79
C ASP A 9 -13.92 -28.48 22.95
N GLU A 10 -13.49 -29.57 23.59
CA GLU A 10 -14.21 -30.17 24.72
C GLU A 10 -14.35 -29.20 25.90
N TYR A 11 -13.30 -28.42 26.21
CA TYR A 11 -13.35 -27.46 27.30
C TYR A 11 -14.42 -26.38 27.04
N VAL A 12 -14.49 -25.85 25.82
CA VAL A 12 -15.49 -24.85 25.45
C VAL A 12 -16.91 -25.41 25.59
N LYS A 13 -17.14 -26.64 25.14
CA LYS A 13 -18.47 -27.27 25.17
C LYS A 13 -18.91 -27.61 26.59
N GLU A 14 -18.07 -28.29 27.35
CA GLU A 14 -18.42 -28.86 28.65
C GLU A 14 -18.33 -27.84 29.80
N VAL A 15 -17.52 -26.79 29.63
CA VAL A 15 -17.30 -25.77 30.67
C VAL A 15 -17.90 -24.43 30.28
N ILE A 16 -17.43 -23.83 29.18
CA ILE A 16 -17.75 -22.43 28.83
C ILE A 16 -19.22 -22.26 28.40
N TYR A 17 -19.76 -23.24 27.67
CA TYR A 17 -21.16 -23.24 27.24
C TYR A 17 -22.13 -23.83 28.27
N ASN A 18 -21.61 -24.54 29.28
CA ASN A 18 -22.40 -25.23 30.28
C ASN A 18 -23.07 -24.25 31.25
N ARG A 19 -24.41 -24.15 31.13
CA ARG A 19 -25.28 -23.29 31.93
C ARG A 19 -26.04 -24.03 33.04
N SER A 20 -25.68 -25.29 33.33
CA SER A 20 -26.25 -26.05 34.45
C SER A 20 -25.82 -25.45 35.79
N LEU A 21 -26.68 -25.48 36.81
CA LEU A 21 -26.27 -25.08 38.17
C LEU A 21 -25.42 -26.15 38.87
N SER A 22 -25.40 -27.38 38.34
CA SER A 22 -24.54 -28.45 38.86
C SER A 22 -23.07 -28.08 38.74
N ASP A 23 -22.32 -28.32 39.80
CA ASP A 23 -20.89 -28.12 39.83
C ASP A 23 -20.18 -29.22 39.02
N LEU A 24 -19.12 -28.82 38.32
CA LEU A 24 -18.23 -29.76 37.64
C LEU A 24 -17.31 -30.47 38.65
N PRO A 25 -16.75 -31.65 38.31
CA PRO A 25 -15.77 -32.30 39.18
C PRO A 25 -14.58 -31.37 39.51
N GLY A 26 -14.36 -31.14 40.81
CA GLY A 26 -13.30 -30.24 41.30
C GLY A 26 -13.55 -28.75 41.04
N GLU A 27 -14.80 -28.36 40.79
CA GLU A 27 -15.16 -26.95 40.62
C GLU A 27 -15.29 -26.24 41.96
N ASP A 28 -14.47 -25.21 42.15
CA ASP A 28 -14.49 -24.33 43.32
C ASP A 28 -15.03 -22.97 42.92
N TRP A 29 -15.89 -22.39 43.77
CA TRP A 29 -16.49 -21.07 43.55
C TRP A 29 -15.97 -20.03 44.55
N LYS A 30 -15.69 -18.81 44.07
CA LYS A 30 -15.35 -17.65 44.90
C LYS A 30 -16.19 -16.44 44.53
N GLU A 31 -16.60 -15.66 45.52
CA GLU A 31 -17.26 -14.36 45.28
C GLU A 31 -16.32 -13.42 44.51
N VAL A 32 -16.90 -12.61 43.63
CA VAL A 32 -16.14 -11.65 42.83
C VAL A 32 -15.95 -10.35 43.62
N ASP A 33 -14.68 -9.95 43.83
CA ASP A 33 -14.32 -8.77 44.61
C ASP A 33 -14.93 -7.51 43.96
N GLY A 34 -15.66 -6.72 44.75
CA GLY A 34 -16.38 -5.53 44.27
C GLY A 34 -17.71 -5.83 43.55
N PHE A 35 -18.12 -7.10 43.46
CA PHE A 35 -19.35 -7.54 42.81
C PHE A 35 -20.02 -8.68 43.60
N ALA A 36 -20.46 -8.39 44.83
CA ALA A 36 -21.03 -9.37 45.78
C ALA A 36 -22.20 -10.23 45.24
N ASN A 37 -22.84 -9.79 44.15
CA ASN A 37 -23.92 -10.52 43.50
C ASN A 37 -23.45 -11.67 42.58
N TYR A 38 -22.14 -11.89 42.47
CA TYR A 38 -21.55 -12.81 41.52
C TYR A 38 -20.46 -13.68 42.16
N ALA A 39 -20.37 -14.92 41.70
CA ALA A 39 -19.28 -15.83 41.98
C ALA A 39 -18.63 -16.31 40.69
N ILE A 40 -17.32 -16.52 40.71
CA ILE A 40 -16.52 -17.05 39.59
C ILE A 40 -15.91 -18.39 40.02
N SER A 41 -15.93 -19.37 39.13
CA SER A 41 -15.30 -20.66 39.40
C SER A 41 -13.84 -20.74 38.93
N ASN A 42 -13.08 -21.68 39.49
CA ASN A 42 -11.72 -22.01 39.05
C ASN A 42 -11.65 -22.46 37.58
N TYR A 43 -12.76 -22.92 37.00
CA TYR A 43 -12.93 -23.24 35.58
C TYR A 43 -13.31 -22.03 34.69
N GLY A 44 -13.59 -20.88 35.29
CA GLY A 44 -14.00 -19.67 34.57
C GLY A 44 -15.49 -19.60 34.24
N ARG A 45 -16.33 -20.38 34.90
CA ARG A 45 -17.79 -20.21 34.84
C ARG A 45 -18.18 -19.05 35.76
N LEU A 46 -19.16 -18.25 35.34
CA LEU A 46 -19.65 -17.11 36.13
C LEU A 46 -21.08 -17.39 36.60
N LYS A 47 -21.33 -17.26 37.90
CA LYS A 47 -22.61 -17.48 38.56
C LYS A 47 -23.14 -16.15 39.07
N SER A 48 -24.38 -15.82 38.74
CA SER A 48 -25.14 -14.74 39.39
C SER A 48 -25.84 -15.35 40.58
N LEU A 49 -25.57 -14.85 41.78
CA LEU A 49 -26.14 -15.35 43.02
C LEU A 49 -27.60 -14.90 43.17
N GLU A 50 -28.37 -15.71 43.89
CA GLU A 50 -29.75 -15.38 44.25
C GLU A 50 -29.78 -14.10 45.09
N ARG A 51 -30.65 -13.16 44.72
CA ARG A 51 -30.77 -11.87 45.44
C ARG A 51 -32.12 -11.22 45.25
N TRP A 52 -32.45 -10.30 46.14
CA TRP A 52 -33.57 -9.39 45.96
C TRP A 52 -33.11 -8.11 45.27
N THR A 53 -33.82 -7.70 44.24
CA THR A 53 -33.58 -6.42 43.55
C THR A 53 -34.78 -5.50 43.70
N PHE A 54 -34.51 -4.23 43.96
CA PHE A 54 -35.54 -3.20 44.13
C PHE A 54 -35.40 -2.18 43.02
N LEU A 55 -36.46 -1.98 42.24
CA LEU A 55 -36.48 -0.93 41.23
C LEU A 55 -36.68 0.43 41.91
N PRO A 56 -36.12 1.52 41.36
CA PRO A 56 -36.38 2.87 41.83
C PRO A 56 -37.90 3.10 41.93
N HIS A 57 -38.38 3.58 43.08
CA HIS A 57 -39.79 3.88 43.37
C HIS A 57 -40.75 2.68 43.46
N LYS A 58 -40.26 1.44 43.63
CA LYS A 58 -41.10 0.26 43.92
C LYS A 58 -40.78 -0.35 45.28
N THR A 59 -41.82 -0.55 46.10
CA THR A 59 -41.74 -1.21 47.42
C THR A 59 -41.68 -2.74 47.33
N LYS A 60 -42.10 -3.34 46.21
CA LYS A 60 -42.00 -4.78 45.97
C LYS A 60 -40.68 -5.11 45.27
N GLY A 61 -39.83 -5.86 45.95
CA GLY A 61 -38.61 -6.41 45.38
C GLY A 61 -38.91 -7.56 44.41
N LYS A 62 -38.02 -7.77 43.45
CA LYS A 62 -37.99 -8.93 42.56
C LYS A 62 -36.91 -9.90 43.03
N LYS A 63 -37.28 -11.15 43.30
CA LYS A 63 -36.32 -12.23 43.59
C LYS A 63 -35.67 -12.66 42.28
N GLU A 64 -34.40 -12.33 42.12
CA GLU A 64 -33.57 -12.83 41.03
C GLU A 64 -32.99 -14.18 41.43
N ARG A 65 -33.28 -15.22 40.64
CA ARG A 65 -32.81 -16.57 40.92
C ARG A 65 -31.32 -16.69 40.60
N GLU A 66 -30.69 -17.68 41.23
CA GLU A 66 -29.33 -18.07 40.89
C GLU A 66 -29.27 -18.60 39.44
N MET A 67 -28.22 -18.23 38.70
CA MET A 67 -28.02 -18.69 37.33
C MET A 67 -26.56 -18.63 36.89
N ILE A 68 -26.15 -19.58 36.04
CA ILE A 68 -24.89 -19.48 35.31
C ILE A 68 -25.03 -18.48 34.16
N MET A 69 -24.19 -17.46 34.19
CA MET A 69 -24.17 -16.35 33.24
C MET A 69 -23.57 -16.79 31.91
N LYS A 70 -24.20 -16.34 30.82
CA LYS A 70 -23.63 -16.49 29.48
C LYS A 70 -22.41 -15.58 29.31
N LEU A 71 -21.28 -16.18 28.94
CA LEU A 71 -20.05 -15.45 28.63
C LEU A 71 -20.06 -14.82 27.24
N ILE A 72 -19.17 -13.86 27.03
CA ILE A 72 -19.06 -13.03 25.82
C ILE A 72 -17.70 -13.26 25.17
N PHE A 73 -17.70 -13.65 23.91
CA PHE A 73 -16.48 -13.74 23.11
C PHE A 73 -16.19 -12.41 22.41
N VAL A 74 -15.06 -11.79 22.73
CA VAL A 74 -14.50 -10.65 21.98
C VAL A 74 -13.70 -11.22 20.81
N LYS A 75 -14.03 -10.81 19.59
CA LYS A 75 -13.25 -11.13 18.39
C LYS A 75 -12.20 -10.05 18.12
N GLN A 76 -10.98 -10.46 17.84
CA GLN A 76 -9.85 -9.62 17.46
C GLN A 76 -9.21 -10.13 16.17
N LEU A 77 -9.22 -9.30 15.12
CA LEU A 77 -8.61 -9.65 13.83
C LEU A 77 -7.10 -9.42 13.89
N ASN A 78 -6.32 -10.45 13.59
CA ASN A 78 -4.92 -10.31 13.26
C ASN A 78 -4.78 -10.05 11.75
N ARG A 79 -4.47 -8.81 11.37
CA ARG A 79 -4.33 -8.41 9.96
C ARG A 79 -3.18 -9.11 9.24
N TYR A 80 -2.14 -9.51 9.95
CA TYR A 80 -0.97 -10.17 9.34
C TYR A 80 -1.28 -11.63 8.99
N LEU A 81 -1.91 -12.35 9.89
CA LEU A 81 -2.30 -13.75 9.66
C LEU A 81 -3.64 -13.90 8.93
N HIS A 82 -4.36 -12.80 8.72
CA HIS A 82 -5.76 -12.82 8.28
C HIS A 82 -6.64 -13.75 9.12
N LYS A 83 -6.30 -13.90 10.41
CA LYS A 83 -6.93 -14.85 11.34
C LYS A 83 -7.55 -14.13 12.54
N ASP A 84 -8.68 -14.64 13.00
CA ASP A 84 -9.38 -14.14 14.16
C ASP A 84 -8.91 -14.83 15.45
N PHE A 85 -8.75 -14.03 16.50
CA PHE A 85 -8.47 -14.48 17.85
C PHE A 85 -9.63 -14.10 18.76
N TYR A 86 -9.89 -14.93 19.77
CA TYR A 86 -11.02 -14.75 20.67
C TYR A 86 -10.55 -14.60 22.11
N GLN A 87 -11.25 -13.77 22.87
CA GLN A 87 -11.06 -13.60 24.31
C GLN A 87 -12.40 -13.73 25.02
N VAL A 88 -12.40 -14.41 26.18
CA VAL A 88 -13.61 -14.64 26.97
C VAL A 88 -13.78 -13.54 28.02
N HIS A 89 -14.94 -12.89 27.97
CA HIS A 89 -15.34 -11.80 28.85
C HIS A 89 -16.68 -12.11 29.50
N CYS A 90 -16.97 -11.44 30.60
CA CYS A 90 -18.27 -11.42 31.23
C CYS A 90 -18.76 -9.99 31.47
N THR A 91 -20.04 -9.86 31.78
CA THR A 91 -20.65 -8.59 32.20
C THR A 91 -21.10 -8.72 33.64
N LEU A 92 -20.53 -7.90 34.51
CA LEU A 92 -20.90 -7.75 35.91
C LEU A 92 -21.70 -6.45 36.07
N SER A 93 -22.62 -6.40 37.03
CA SER A 93 -23.39 -5.19 37.31
C SER A 93 -23.31 -4.82 38.78
N SER A 94 -23.02 -3.55 39.08
CA SER A 94 -23.07 -2.96 40.42
C SER A 94 -23.73 -1.60 40.34
N ASP A 95 -24.64 -1.27 41.26
CA ASP A 95 -25.30 0.04 41.38
C ASP A 95 -25.89 0.56 40.06
N GLY A 96 -26.52 -0.35 39.30
CA GLY A 96 -27.11 -0.05 37.99
C GLY A 96 -26.12 0.14 36.84
N LYS A 97 -24.80 0.13 37.10
CA LYS A 97 -23.74 0.21 36.09
C LYS A 97 -23.27 -1.17 35.66
N LYS A 98 -22.98 -1.33 34.37
CA LYS A 98 -22.46 -2.58 33.78
C LYS A 98 -20.97 -2.49 33.51
N TYR A 99 -20.23 -3.53 33.86
CA TYR A 99 -18.79 -3.63 33.74
C TYR A 99 -18.41 -4.86 32.93
N ARG A 100 -17.65 -4.67 31.86
CA ARG A 100 -17.11 -5.77 31.08
C ARG A 100 -15.75 -6.17 31.65
N LYS A 101 -15.61 -7.40 32.12
CA LYS A 101 -14.39 -7.91 32.75
C LYS A 101 -13.85 -9.13 32.00
N SER A 102 -12.53 -9.31 31.97
CA SER A 102 -11.90 -10.49 31.38
C SER A 102 -12.03 -11.65 32.34
N VAL A 103 -12.52 -12.80 31.86
CA VAL A 103 -12.73 -13.97 32.71
C VAL A 103 -11.40 -14.55 33.16
N ALA A 104 -10.42 -14.68 32.26
CA ALA A 104 -9.08 -15.16 32.62
C ALA A 104 -8.44 -14.32 33.75
N ARG A 105 -8.58 -12.98 33.70
CA ARG A 105 -8.10 -12.10 34.78
C ARG A 105 -8.83 -12.34 36.10
N LEU A 106 -10.15 -12.54 36.07
CA LEU A 106 -10.94 -12.82 37.27
C LEU A 106 -10.54 -14.16 37.88
N VAL A 107 -10.45 -15.22 37.08
CA VAL A 107 -10.04 -16.54 37.57
C VAL A 107 -8.65 -16.48 38.18
N TYR A 108 -7.68 -15.88 37.47
CA TYR A 108 -6.32 -15.77 38.00
C TYR A 108 -6.27 -14.97 39.31
N TYR A 109 -6.96 -13.83 39.37
CA TYR A 109 -7.01 -12.97 40.54
C TYR A 109 -7.60 -13.68 41.78
N HIS A 110 -8.64 -14.50 41.58
CA HIS A 110 -9.33 -15.17 42.69
C HIS A 110 -8.71 -16.51 43.10
N PHE A 111 -8.09 -17.24 42.17
CA PHE A 111 -7.62 -18.61 42.40
C PHE A 111 -6.11 -18.79 42.38
N VAL A 112 -5.34 -17.83 41.85
CA VAL A 112 -3.86 -17.96 41.77
C VAL A 112 -3.15 -16.89 42.60
N GLU A 113 -3.31 -15.61 42.27
CA GLU A 113 -2.59 -14.52 42.95
C GLU A 113 -3.42 -13.22 42.87
N LYS A 114 -3.62 -12.52 44.00
CA LYS A 114 -4.23 -11.19 44.01
C LYS A 114 -3.24 -10.14 43.51
N PHE A 115 -3.73 -9.21 42.69
CA PHE A 115 -2.94 -8.11 42.14
C PHE A 115 -3.81 -6.86 41.93
N ASN A 116 -3.22 -5.69 41.64
CA ASN A 116 -4.04 -4.52 41.28
C ASN A 116 -4.83 -4.80 40.00
N TYR A 117 -6.13 -5.09 40.13
CA TYR A 117 -6.96 -5.53 39.02
C TYR A 117 -7.03 -4.49 37.89
N GLU A 118 -6.94 -3.20 38.22
CA GLU A 118 -7.01 -2.10 37.26
C GLU A 118 -5.67 -1.85 36.55
N ASP A 119 -4.57 -2.47 37.01
CA ASP A 119 -3.28 -2.42 36.31
C ASP A 119 -3.33 -3.26 35.03
N ARG A 120 -3.28 -2.57 33.89
CA ARG A 120 -3.30 -3.16 32.55
C ARG A 120 -1.94 -3.73 32.13
N ASN A 121 -0.87 -3.44 32.86
CA ASN A 121 0.46 -3.98 32.58
C ASN A 121 0.61 -5.42 33.06
N ILE A 122 -0.25 -5.84 34.00
CA ILE A 122 -0.31 -7.23 34.44
C ILE A 122 -1.01 -8.03 33.36
N ILE A 123 -0.28 -8.91 32.69
CA ILE A 123 -0.78 -9.73 31.60
C ILE A 123 -0.97 -11.16 32.11
N ILE A 124 -2.16 -11.71 31.88
CA ILE A 124 -2.45 -13.12 32.13
C ILE A 124 -2.37 -13.86 30.80
N GLY A 125 -1.47 -14.84 30.72
CA GLY A 125 -1.28 -15.74 29.61
C GLY A 125 -1.90 -17.12 29.88
N PHE A 126 -1.75 -18.01 28.90
CA PHE A 126 -2.24 -19.37 28.88
C PHE A 126 -1.07 -20.31 28.61
N LYS A 127 -0.85 -21.32 29.45
CA LYS A 127 0.31 -22.22 29.34
C LYS A 127 0.25 -23.08 28.08
N ASP A 128 -0.94 -23.41 27.63
CA ASP A 128 -1.22 -24.17 26.40
C ASP A 128 -1.44 -23.29 25.16
N ASP A 129 -1.23 -21.98 25.25
CA ASP A 129 -1.49 -20.99 24.20
C ASP A 129 -2.95 -20.94 23.67
N ASN A 130 -3.92 -21.56 24.36
CA ASN A 130 -5.36 -21.49 24.03
C ASN A 130 -6.11 -20.51 24.94
N ASN A 131 -6.52 -19.37 24.38
CA ASN A 131 -7.22 -18.31 25.12
C ASN A 131 -8.63 -18.68 25.63
N LEU A 132 -9.15 -19.85 25.27
CA LEU A 132 -10.46 -20.34 25.68
C LEU A 132 -10.39 -21.26 26.91
N HIS A 133 -9.20 -21.78 27.25
CA HIS A 133 -8.98 -22.66 28.39
C HIS A 133 -8.71 -21.85 29.66
N LEU A 134 -9.80 -21.55 30.38
CA LEU A 134 -9.81 -20.58 31.50
C LEU A 134 -9.48 -21.19 32.86
N HIS A 135 -9.18 -22.49 32.95
CA HIS A 135 -8.94 -23.14 34.22
C HIS A 135 -7.74 -22.53 34.93
N SER A 136 -7.87 -22.25 36.22
CA SER A 136 -6.85 -21.57 37.04
C SER A 136 -5.44 -22.16 36.88
N ALA A 137 -5.31 -23.49 36.79
CA ALA A 137 -4.03 -24.17 36.60
C ALA A 137 -3.36 -23.89 35.23
N ASN A 138 -4.14 -23.53 34.20
CA ASN A 138 -3.64 -23.17 32.87
C ASN A 138 -3.24 -21.69 32.77
N LEU A 139 -3.62 -20.86 33.75
CA LEU A 139 -3.35 -19.43 33.72
C LEU A 139 -2.00 -19.11 34.38
N GLU A 140 -1.33 -18.10 33.84
CA GLU A 140 -0.04 -17.63 34.35
C GLU A 140 0.11 -16.12 34.17
N LYS A 141 0.85 -15.48 35.08
CA LYS A 141 1.21 -14.06 34.97
C LYS A 141 2.49 -13.96 34.15
N ILE A 142 2.43 -13.25 33.02
CA ILE A 142 3.56 -13.11 32.10
C ILE A 142 4.03 -11.66 32.00
N SER A 143 5.31 -11.49 31.71
CA SER A 143 5.88 -10.15 31.47
C SER A 143 5.51 -9.64 30.07
N SER A 144 5.56 -8.31 29.89
CA SER A 144 5.43 -7.68 28.57
C SER A 144 6.51 -8.14 27.58
N SER A 145 7.70 -8.51 28.07
CA SER A 145 8.77 -9.08 27.25
C SER A 145 8.39 -10.47 26.74
N GLU A 146 7.92 -11.33 27.64
CA GLU A 146 7.53 -12.69 27.30
C GLU A 146 6.33 -12.74 26.35
N ARG A 147 5.33 -11.89 26.55
CA ARG A 147 4.21 -11.75 25.61
C ARG A 147 4.70 -11.39 24.19
N ARG A 148 5.66 -10.48 24.08
CA ARG A 148 6.27 -10.10 22.79
C ARG A 148 7.02 -11.28 22.18
N TYR A 149 7.80 -12.02 22.98
CA TYR A 149 8.50 -13.22 22.56
C TYR A 149 7.55 -14.29 22.02
N ARG A 150 6.48 -14.63 22.76
CA ARG A 150 5.47 -15.59 22.28
C ARG A 150 4.80 -15.15 20.98
N THR A 151 4.46 -13.85 20.87
CA THR A 151 3.88 -13.28 19.63
C THR A 151 4.85 -13.39 18.45
N PHE A 152 6.15 -13.21 18.68
CA PHE A 152 7.19 -13.34 17.67
C PHE A 152 7.42 -14.80 17.24
N ASN A 153 7.52 -15.73 18.20
CA ASN A 153 7.73 -17.16 17.92
C ASN A 153 6.54 -17.80 17.23
N THR A 154 5.32 -17.43 17.62
CA THR A 154 4.08 -17.91 16.97
C THR A 154 3.78 -17.23 15.64
N ASN A 155 4.72 -16.41 15.13
CA ASN A 155 4.61 -15.63 13.90
C ASN A 155 3.30 -14.81 13.80
N ARG A 156 2.79 -14.33 14.94
CA ARG A 156 1.56 -13.52 15.01
C ARG A 156 1.79 -12.06 14.60
N THR A 157 3.04 -11.70 14.30
CA THR A 157 3.44 -10.38 13.80
C THR A 157 4.46 -10.55 12.68
N ARG A 158 4.68 -9.50 11.89
CA ARG A 158 5.62 -9.51 10.75
C ARG A 158 7.02 -9.91 11.22
N ASN A 159 7.39 -11.17 10.99
CA ASN A 159 8.71 -11.69 11.31
C ASN A 159 9.62 -11.58 10.09
N ARG A 160 10.49 -10.57 10.08
CA ARG A 160 11.45 -10.34 8.99
C ARG A 160 12.35 -11.54 8.74
N LYS A 161 12.72 -12.30 9.79
CA LYS A 161 13.57 -13.49 9.64
C LYS A 161 12.86 -14.54 8.80
N VAL A 162 11.60 -14.86 9.12
CA VAL A 162 10.80 -15.82 8.36
C VAL A 162 10.61 -15.37 6.92
N ILE A 163 10.34 -14.09 6.70
CA ILE A 163 10.16 -13.54 5.34
C ILE A 163 11.47 -13.63 4.53
N TYR A 164 12.60 -13.22 5.11
CA TYR A 164 13.88 -13.25 4.42
C TYR A 164 14.42 -14.67 4.22
N SER A 165 13.95 -15.65 5.00
CA SER A 165 14.26 -17.06 4.82
C SER A 165 13.44 -17.74 3.71
N GLN A 166 12.56 -17.02 3.01
CA GLN A 166 11.82 -17.60 1.87
C GLN A 166 12.72 -17.70 0.63
N PRO A 167 12.65 -18.82 -0.11
CA PRO A 167 13.39 -18.99 -1.35
C PRO A 167 12.87 -18.03 -2.42
N VAL A 168 13.78 -17.47 -3.19
CA VAL A 168 13.49 -16.48 -4.22
C VAL A 168 14.16 -16.81 -5.54
N SER A 169 13.44 -16.53 -6.62
CA SER A 169 13.87 -16.72 -8.00
C SER A 169 14.10 -15.36 -8.66
N GLN A 170 15.23 -15.24 -9.36
CA GLN A 170 15.67 -14.05 -10.06
C GLN A 170 15.43 -14.18 -11.56
N TYR A 171 14.86 -13.13 -12.15
CA TYR A 171 14.62 -13.04 -13.59
C TYR A 171 15.11 -11.71 -14.15
N ASP A 172 15.38 -11.67 -15.45
CA ASP A 172 15.53 -10.40 -16.15
C ASP A 172 14.16 -9.70 -16.29
N VAL A 173 14.16 -8.49 -16.87
CA VAL A 173 12.93 -7.72 -17.05
C VAL A 173 12.01 -8.24 -18.17
N ASN A 174 12.52 -9.14 -19.00
CA ASN A 174 11.80 -9.75 -20.12
C ASN A 174 11.17 -11.09 -19.72
N GLY A 175 11.45 -11.59 -18.51
CA GLY A 175 10.94 -12.86 -18.02
C GLY A 175 11.89 -14.03 -18.17
N ASN A 176 13.13 -13.81 -18.60
CA ASN A 176 14.11 -14.89 -18.67
C ASN A 176 14.63 -15.21 -17.27
N PHE A 177 14.60 -16.50 -16.93
CA PHE A 177 15.15 -17.00 -15.68
C PHE A 177 16.67 -16.76 -15.59
N ILE A 178 17.15 -16.39 -14.41
CA ILE A 178 18.58 -16.16 -14.14
C ILE A 178 19.10 -17.15 -13.11
N ALA A 179 18.50 -17.19 -11.91
CA ALA A 179 18.99 -18.00 -10.80
C ALA A 179 17.93 -18.19 -9.71
N ASP A 180 18.10 -19.25 -8.92
CA ASP A 180 17.35 -19.51 -7.68
C ASP A 180 18.25 -19.35 -6.47
N PHE A 181 17.66 -18.89 -5.37
CA PHE A 181 18.32 -18.72 -4.09
C PHE A 181 17.50 -19.35 -2.98
N GLU A 182 18.19 -20.01 -2.05
CA GLU A 182 17.56 -20.66 -0.89
C GLU A 182 16.81 -19.65 -0.01
N ASP A 183 17.30 -18.42 0.04
CA ASP A 183 16.71 -17.33 0.81
C ASP A 183 17.12 -15.94 0.29
N MET A 184 16.48 -14.88 0.80
CA MET A 184 16.82 -13.51 0.39
C MET A 184 18.22 -13.07 0.86
N TYR A 185 18.79 -13.72 1.88
CA TYR A 185 20.13 -13.41 2.36
C TYR A 185 21.23 -13.92 1.40
N SER A 186 21.05 -15.11 0.85
CA SER A 186 21.94 -15.71 -0.15
C SER A 186 21.87 -14.95 -1.46
N ALA A 187 20.68 -14.52 -1.87
CA ALA A 187 20.49 -13.62 -3.00
C ALA A 187 21.23 -12.28 -2.80
N GLU A 188 21.14 -11.68 -1.60
CA GLU A 188 21.85 -10.44 -1.27
C GLU A 188 23.36 -10.61 -1.36
N ARG A 189 23.92 -11.72 -0.83
CA ARG A 189 25.36 -12.03 -0.91
C ARG A 189 25.83 -12.25 -2.35
N ALA A 190 25.05 -12.95 -3.16
CA ALA A 190 25.44 -13.31 -4.52
C ALA A 190 25.31 -12.14 -5.50
N VAL A 191 24.25 -11.33 -5.39
CA VAL A 191 23.90 -10.30 -6.37
C VAL A 191 24.25 -8.89 -5.88
N GLY A 192 24.52 -8.70 -4.59
CA GLY A 192 24.79 -7.38 -4.00
C GLY A 192 23.55 -6.49 -3.91
N VAL A 193 22.35 -7.08 -3.94
CA VAL A 193 21.07 -6.37 -3.86
C VAL A 193 20.52 -6.53 -2.45
N GLY A 194 20.26 -5.42 -1.77
CA GLY A 194 19.73 -5.44 -0.41
C GLY A 194 18.44 -6.26 -0.30
N ARG A 195 18.38 -7.21 0.64
CA ARG A 195 17.23 -8.10 0.85
C ARG A 195 15.90 -7.37 1.08
N GLU A 196 15.93 -6.16 1.65
CA GLU A 196 14.73 -5.32 1.78
C GLU A 196 14.18 -4.90 0.41
N SER A 197 15.05 -4.55 -0.54
CA SER A 197 14.65 -4.23 -1.91
C SER A 197 14.13 -5.46 -2.65
N ILE A 198 14.76 -6.63 -2.45
CA ILE A 198 14.27 -7.90 -2.98
C ILE A 198 12.85 -8.18 -2.47
N MET A 199 12.63 -8.07 -1.16
CA MET A 199 11.31 -8.23 -0.54
C MET A 199 10.28 -7.25 -1.11
N ASP A 200 10.64 -5.98 -1.30
CA ASP A 200 9.72 -4.99 -1.89
C ASP A 200 9.38 -5.30 -3.35
N ALA A 201 10.33 -5.85 -4.12
CA ALA A 201 10.10 -6.33 -5.48
C ALA A 201 9.18 -7.57 -5.50
N VAL A 202 9.43 -8.54 -4.62
CA VAL A 202 8.60 -9.74 -4.45
C VAL A 202 7.15 -9.39 -4.08
N ASN A 203 6.96 -8.38 -3.23
CA ASN A 203 5.63 -7.90 -2.84
C ASN A 203 4.97 -6.97 -3.89
N GLY A 204 5.64 -6.68 -5.00
CA GLY A 204 5.12 -5.80 -6.06
C GLY A 204 5.05 -4.31 -5.66
N ILE A 205 5.73 -3.91 -4.59
CA ILE A 205 5.87 -2.49 -4.22
C ILE A 205 6.71 -1.78 -5.28
N PHE A 206 7.83 -2.40 -5.65
CA PHE A 206 8.65 -2.02 -6.80
C PHE A 206 8.56 -3.11 -7.88
N LEU A 207 8.75 -2.71 -9.14
CA LEU A 207 8.81 -3.66 -10.24
C LEU A 207 10.13 -4.43 -10.25
N THR A 208 11.23 -3.84 -9.77
CA THR A 208 12.57 -4.43 -9.82
C THR A 208 13.38 -4.13 -8.57
N ALA A 209 14.38 -4.97 -8.29
CA ALA A 209 15.45 -4.69 -7.34
C ALA A 209 16.79 -5.10 -7.96
N GLY A 210 17.79 -4.21 -7.90
CA GLY A 210 19.07 -4.41 -8.60
C GLY A 210 18.98 -4.47 -10.12
N GLY A 211 17.82 -4.13 -10.70
CA GLY A 211 17.55 -4.29 -12.13
C GLY A 211 16.98 -5.64 -12.54
N PHE A 212 16.62 -6.48 -11.58
CA PHE A 212 16.03 -7.79 -11.78
C PHE A 212 14.58 -7.84 -11.27
N ARG A 213 13.81 -8.79 -11.79
CA ARG A 213 12.49 -9.18 -11.25
C ARG A 213 12.71 -10.30 -10.23
N TRP A 214 11.95 -10.27 -9.15
CA TRP A 214 12.09 -11.21 -8.04
C TRP A 214 10.72 -11.77 -7.67
N PHE A 215 10.66 -13.08 -7.45
CA PHE A 215 9.44 -13.78 -7.04
C PHE A 215 9.78 -14.84 -6.00
N ILE A 216 8.80 -15.21 -5.17
CA ILE A 216 8.95 -16.36 -4.27
C ILE A 216 9.01 -17.62 -5.13
N SER A 217 10.00 -18.49 -4.92
CA SER A 217 10.22 -19.68 -5.76
C SER A 217 9.05 -20.66 -5.74
N SER A 218 8.26 -20.69 -4.65
CA SER A 218 7.08 -21.55 -4.55
C SER A 218 5.87 -21.07 -5.36
N ARG A 219 5.94 -19.88 -5.97
CA ARG A 219 4.84 -19.31 -6.76
C ARG A 219 4.99 -19.67 -8.23
N SER A 220 3.90 -20.09 -8.87
CA SER A 220 3.85 -20.22 -10.33
C SER A 220 3.88 -18.85 -11.01
N ILE A 221 4.86 -18.64 -11.88
CA ILE A 221 5.08 -17.38 -12.60
C ILE A 221 4.58 -17.55 -14.03
N THR A 222 3.86 -16.55 -14.53
CA THR A 222 3.27 -16.50 -15.87
C THR A 222 3.75 -15.25 -16.61
N GLU A 223 3.57 -15.20 -17.94
CA GLU A 223 3.92 -14.03 -18.75
C GLU A 223 3.24 -12.74 -18.25
N LYS A 224 2.01 -12.85 -17.71
CA LYS A 224 1.27 -11.74 -17.11
C LYS A 224 1.97 -11.11 -15.91
N ASP A 225 2.81 -11.85 -15.20
CA ASP A 225 3.57 -11.32 -14.06
C ASP A 225 4.69 -10.36 -14.49
N PHE A 226 5.06 -10.38 -15.78
CA PHE A 226 6.06 -9.49 -16.37
C PHE A 226 5.43 -8.30 -17.10
N GLU A 227 4.13 -8.36 -17.41
CA GLU A 227 3.39 -7.24 -17.99
C GLU A 227 3.39 -6.03 -17.05
N VAL A 228 3.83 -4.88 -17.56
CA VAL A 228 3.80 -3.64 -16.80
C VAL A 228 2.50 -2.91 -17.10
N THR A 229 1.51 -3.07 -16.22
CA THR A 229 0.31 -2.26 -16.27
C THR A 229 0.60 -0.84 -15.77
N PRO A 230 0.28 0.21 -16.54
CA PRO A 230 0.36 1.57 -16.05
C PRO A 230 -0.59 1.69 -14.84
N LYS A 231 -0.08 2.09 -13.67
CA LYS A 231 -0.95 2.38 -12.53
C LYS A 231 -1.92 3.49 -12.96
N SER A 232 -3.23 3.20 -13.02
CA SER A 232 -4.27 4.11 -13.54
C SER A 232 -4.51 5.39 -12.72
N LYS A 233 -3.62 5.72 -11.77
CA LYS A 233 -3.83 6.74 -10.73
C LYS A 233 -2.71 7.78 -10.65
N THR A 234 -1.99 8.04 -11.73
CA THR A 234 -1.37 9.36 -11.86
C THR A 234 -2.41 10.29 -12.46
N ASN A 235 -2.88 11.28 -11.68
CA ASN A 235 -3.60 12.45 -12.19
C ASN A 235 -2.68 13.14 -13.22
N HIS A 236 -2.69 12.65 -14.46
CA HIS A 236 -1.98 13.30 -15.55
C HIS A 236 -2.66 14.65 -15.74
N LYS A 237 -1.95 15.74 -15.42
CA LYS A 237 -2.45 17.09 -15.67
C LYS A 237 -2.73 17.19 -17.17
N LEU A 238 -3.99 17.41 -17.55
CA LEU A 238 -4.39 17.56 -18.95
C LEU A 238 -3.76 18.82 -19.58
N LEU A 239 -3.77 19.93 -18.84
CA LEU A 239 -3.27 21.22 -19.27
C LEU A 239 -1.89 21.51 -18.68
N ASN A 240 -0.97 21.95 -19.54
CA ASN A 240 0.29 22.54 -19.15
C ASN A 240 0.11 24.01 -18.74
N GLU A 241 -0.24 24.25 -17.47
CA GLU A 241 -0.45 25.61 -16.94
C GLU A 241 0.76 26.52 -17.06
N THR A 242 1.98 25.98 -16.98
CA THR A 242 3.21 26.76 -17.10
C THR A 242 3.37 27.32 -18.51
N VAL A 243 3.20 26.49 -19.54
CA VAL A 243 3.22 26.95 -20.93
C VAL A 243 2.08 27.94 -21.19
N TRP A 244 0.86 27.63 -20.72
CA TRP A 244 -0.28 28.52 -20.87
C TRP A 244 -0.04 29.92 -20.26
N LYS A 245 0.50 29.99 -19.03
CA LYS A 245 0.89 31.26 -18.38
C LYS A 245 1.98 31.99 -19.17
N ASN A 246 3.01 31.27 -19.59
CA ASN A 246 4.15 31.84 -20.33
C ASN A 246 3.79 32.35 -21.73
N LEU A 247 2.70 31.85 -22.31
CA LEU A 247 2.14 32.35 -23.57
C LEU A 247 1.16 33.53 -23.38
N GLY A 248 1.03 34.05 -22.16
CA GLY A 248 0.15 35.19 -21.84
C GLY A 248 -1.29 34.80 -21.57
N GLN A 249 -1.55 33.56 -21.13
CA GLN A 249 -2.88 33.06 -20.75
C GLN A 249 -3.95 33.25 -21.84
N PRO A 250 -3.71 32.76 -23.08
CA PRO A 250 -4.69 32.88 -24.15
C PRO A 250 -6.02 32.21 -23.76
N LEU A 251 -7.13 32.73 -24.28
CA LEU A 251 -8.45 32.13 -24.11
C LEU A 251 -8.51 30.79 -24.84
N ILE A 252 -8.65 29.70 -24.08
CA ILE A 252 -8.65 28.32 -24.58
C ILE A 252 -9.66 27.47 -23.81
N ASP A 253 -10.11 26.38 -24.41
CA ASP A 253 -10.79 25.31 -23.68
C ASP A 253 -9.77 24.51 -22.85
N LYS A 254 -9.91 24.51 -21.53
CA LYS A 254 -9.01 23.79 -20.63
C LYS A 254 -9.24 22.28 -20.63
N ASN A 255 -10.42 21.83 -21.08
CA ASN A 255 -10.77 20.41 -21.22
C ASN A 255 -10.34 19.84 -22.57
N ASN A 256 -10.00 20.70 -23.53
CA ASN A 256 -9.40 20.31 -24.80
C ASN A 256 -8.35 21.34 -25.23
N PRO A 257 -7.23 21.42 -24.51
CA PRO A 257 -6.25 22.47 -24.75
C PRO A 257 -5.53 22.28 -26.10
N PRO A 258 -5.02 23.37 -26.71
CA PRO A 258 -4.21 23.29 -27.91
C PRO A 258 -2.99 22.37 -27.75
N PRO A 259 -2.50 21.75 -28.85
CA PRO A 259 -1.47 20.71 -28.80
C PRO A 259 -0.24 21.08 -27.97
N CYS A 260 0.27 22.31 -28.10
CA CYS A 260 1.47 22.77 -27.41
C CYS A 260 1.39 22.77 -25.87
N MET A 261 0.18 22.72 -25.31
CA MET A 261 -0.09 22.70 -23.88
C MET A 261 -1.00 21.54 -23.46
N ASN A 262 -1.26 20.60 -24.38
CA ASN A 262 -2.00 19.38 -24.11
C ASN A 262 -1.04 18.25 -23.70
N LEU A 263 -1.20 17.76 -22.47
CA LEU A 263 -0.39 16.69 -21.88
C LEU A 263 -1.15 15.36 -21.78
N SER A 264 -2.34 15.27 -22.37
CA SER A 264 -3.11 14.03 -22.41
C SER A 264 -2.36 12.99 -23.24
N PRO A 265 -2.31 11.73 -22.78
CA PRO A 265 -1.69 10.64 -23.54
C PRO A 265 -2.50 10.23 -24.78
N GLU A 266 -3.79 10.60 -24.85
CA GLU A 266 -4.65 10.30 -25.98
C GLU A 266 -4.25 11.12 -27.24
N ASP A 267 -4.41 10.51 -28.41
CA ASP A 267 -4.14 11.15 -29.69
C ASP A 267 -5.22 12.18 -30.03
N LEU A 268 -4.80 13.31 -30.58
CA LEU A 268 -5.71 14.34 -31.05
C LEU A 268 -6.23 14.00 -32.47
N PRO A 269 -7.37 14.56 -32.88
CA PRO A 269 -7.90 14.32 -34.24
C PRO A 269 -6.88 14.70 -35.33
N GLY A 270 -6.57 13.72 -36.20
CA GLY A 270 -5.60 13.86 -37.30
C GLY A 270 -4.15 14.00 -36.83
N GLU A 271 -3.83 13.56 -35.62
CA GLU A 271 -2.47 13.56 -35.10
C GLU A 271 -1.71 12.30 -35.53
N GLU A 272 -0.51 12.52 -36.05
CA GLU A 272 0.39 11.47 -36.51
C GLU A 272 1.73 11.61 -35.79
N TRP A 273 2.28 10.49 -35.33
CA TRP A 273 3.54 10.44 -34.59
C TRP A 273 4.68 9.86 -35.43
N LYS A 274 5.85 10.49 -35.36
CA LYS A 274 7.11 9.96 -35.90
C LYS A 274 8.13 9.81 -34.78
N THR A 275 8.82 8.67 -34.73
CA THR A 275 9.90 8.43 -33.75
C THR A 275 11.12 9.30 -34.06
N ILE A 276 11.90 9.58 -33.03
CA ILE A 276 13.14 10.36 -33.11
C ILE A 276 14.33 9.38 -33.01
N PRO A 277 14.95 8.96 -34.12
CA PRO A 277 15.88 7.82 -34.13
C PRO A 277 17.17 8.03 -33.34
N CYS A 278 17.66 9.28 -33.25
CA CYS A 278 18.89 9.61 -32.52
C CYS A 278 18.82 9.31 -31.01
N PHE A 279 17.63 9.03 -30.47
CA PHE A 279 17.43 8.58 -29.09
C PHE A 279 16.98 7.12 -28.99
N ARG A 280 17.40 6.26 -29.94
CA ARG A 280 16.96 4.87 -30.07
C ARG A 280 15.43 4.74 -30.05
N ASN A 281 14.75 5.63 -30.75
CA ASN A 281 13.29 5.70 -30.84
C ASN A 281 12.55 5.83 -29.49
N ARG A 282 13.21 6.27 -28.39
CA ARG A 282 12.54 6.45 -27.09
C ARG A 282 11.58 7.63 -27.03
N PHE A 283 11.66 8.53 -28.00
CA PHE A 283 10.81 9.70 -28.10
C PHE A 283 10.16 9.76 -29.48
N ALA A 284 8.98 10.35 -29.55
CA ALA A 284 8.27 10.65 -30.78
C ALA A 284 7.79 12.09 -30.77
N ILE A 285 7.72 12.70 -31.96
CA ILE A 285 7.10 14.00 -32.19
C ILE A 285 5.86 13.83 -33.07
N SER A 286 4.80 14.55 -32.75
CA SER A 286 3.60 14.58 -33.57
C SER A 286 3.61 15.68 -34.62
N ASN A 287 2.84 15.52 -35.70
CA ASN A 287 2.62 16.55 -36.71
C ASN A 287 2.01 17.85 -36.13
N LYS A 288 1.41 17.79 -34.93
CA LYS A 288 0.88 18.94 -34.18
C LYS A 288 1.89 19.56 -33.20
N GLY A 289 3.12 19.04 -33.14
CA GLY A 289 4.20 19.57 -32.31
C GLY A 289 4.21 19.09 -30.87
N ARG A 290 3.41 18.06 -30.53
CA ARG A 290 3.52 17.37 -29.23
C ARG A 290 4.73 16.45 -29.25
N VAL A 291 5.33 16.24 -28.10
CA VAL A 291 6.47 15.32 -27.96
C VAL A 291 6.15 14.34 -26.84
N LYS A 292 6.28 13.05 -27.09
CA LYS A 292 6.06 12.01 -26.08
C LYS A 292 7.29 11.14 -25.88
N ARG A 293 7.47 10.70 -24.64
CA ARG A 293 8.37 9.59 -24.29
C ARG A 293 7.57 8.29 -24.43
N LEU A 294 8.05 7.36 -25.24
CA LEU A 294 7.45 6.03 -25.33
C LEU A 294 7.72 5.21 -24.07
N SER A 295 6.84 4.25 -23.78
CA SER A 295 7.03 3.37 -22.63
C SER A 295 8.30 2.51 -22.78
N GLY A 296 8.93 2.19 -21.65
CA GLY A 296 10.05 1.26 -21.66
C GLY A 296 10.96 1.37 -20.46
N TRP A 297 11.92 0.43 -20.40
CA TRP A 297 12.94 0.39 -19.39
C TRP A 297 14.01 1.45 -19.62
N THR A 298 14.49 2.07 -18.54
CA THR A 298 15.68 2.92 -18.59
C THR A 298 16.91 2.10 -19.02
N THR A 299 17.71 2.66 -19.93
CA THR A 299 18.90 2.02 -20.49
C THR A 299 20.14 2.13 -19.61
N GLU A 300 20.21 3.12 -18.72
CA GLU A 300 21.38 3.41 -17.89
C GLU A 300 20.98 3.70 -16.44
N GLY A 301 21.76 3.18 -15.48
CA GLY A 301 21.50 3.31 -14.05
C GLY A 301 20.49 2.31 -13.52
N ARG A 302 19.65 2.74 -12.56
CA ARG A 302 18.60 1.89 -11.98
C ARG A 302 17.59 1.53 -13.06
N LYS A 303 17.31 0.23 -13.24
CA LYS A 303 16.36 -0.27 -14.25
C LYS A 303 14.92 -0.02 -13.82
N VAL A 304 14.39 1.14 -14.22
CA VAL A 304 13.03 1.58 -13.92
C VAL A 304 12.20 1.55 -15.20
N TYR A 305 10.97 1.09 -15.11
CA TYR A 305 10.02 1.19 -16.21
C TYR A 305 9.36 2.56 -16.19
N LEU A 306 9.46 3.29 -17.29
CA LEU A 306 8.78 4.56 -17.47
C LEU A 306 7.58 4.33 -18.39
N SER A 307 6.38 4.71 -17.92
CA SER A 307 5.19 4.69 -18.78
C SER A 307 5.31 5.73 -19.88
N GLU A 308 4.51 5.53 -20.94
CA GLU A 308 4.33 6.55 -21.97
C GLU A 308 3.84 7.86 -21.35
N GLN A 309 4.35 8.98 -21.86
CA GLN A 309 4.04 10.31 -21.35
C GLN A 309 4.27 11.39 -22.40
N VAL A 310 3.26 12.24 -22.65
CA VAL A 310 3.44 13.50 -23.37
C VAL A 310 4.23 14.48 -22.48
N LEU A 311 5.32 15.01 -23.03
CA LEU A 311 6.28 15.83 -22.31
C LEU A 311 5.85 17.30 -22.31
N SER A 312 6.16 17.99 -21.21
CA SER A 312 6.03 19.44 -21.15
C SER A 312 6.94 20.10 -22.19
N LEU A 313 6.36 21.01 -22.95
CA LEU A 313 7.11 21.99 -23.71
C LEU A 313 7.54 23.16 -22.80
N TYR A 314 8.46 23.97 -23.31
CA TYR A 314 8.93 25.20 -22.70
C TYR A 314 8.88 26.31 -23.74
N VAL A 315 8.59 27.53 -23.27
CA VAL A 315 8.51 28.73 -24.08
C VAL A 315 9.85 29.45 -24.00
N ASP A 316 10.42 29.78 -25.15
CA ASP A 316 11.61 30.62 -25.26
C ASP A 316 11.19 32.08 -25.49
N PHE A 317 11.94 32.98 -24.85
CA PHE A 317 11.66 34.42 -24.84
C PHE A 317 12.80 35.21 -25.47
N ASN A 318 12.44 36.23 -26.24
CA ASN A 318 13.38 37.20 -26.79
C ASN A 318 12.87 38.61 -26.45
N LYS A 319 13.68 39.40 -25.75
CA LYS A 319 13.28 40.72 -25.22
C LYS A 319 11.92 40.69 -24.49
N GLY A 320 11.68 39.64 -23.70
CA GLY A 320 10.44 39.43 -22.95
C GLY A 320 9.23 38.93 -23.76
N LYS A 321 9.34 38.79 -25.09
CA LYS A 321 8.26 38.26 -25.93
C LYS A 321 8.49 36.77 -26.24
N PRO A 322 7.46 35.91 -26.08
CA PRO A 322 7.57 34.50 -26.43
C PRO A 322 7.73 34.36 -27.96
N TYR A 323 8.70 33.56 -28.41
CA TYR A 323 9.00 33.44 -29.84
C TYR A 323 9.18 32.01 -30.35
N ALA A 324 9.46 31.04 -29.47
CA ALA A 324 9.63 29.65 -29.88
C ALA A 324 9.19 28.68 -28.78
N LEU A 325 8.96 27.43 -29.19
CA LEU A 325 8.73 26.30 -28.30
C LEU A 325 9.89 25.32 -28.40
N ARG A 326 10.29 24.78 -27.24
CA ARG A 326 11.31 23.74 -27.13
C ARG A 326 10.85 22.62 -26.21
N CYS A 327 11.41 21.43 -26.38
CA CYS A 327 11.28 20.32 -25.45
C CYS A 327 12.65 19.97 -24.85
N ILE A 328 12.63 19.33 -23.68
CA ILE A 328 13.82 18.77 -23.05
C ILE A 328 13.70 17.24 -23.08
N LEU A 329 14.60 16.61 -23.82
CA LEU A 329 14.67 15.16 -23.95
C LEU A 329 15.78 14.63 -23.04
N ARG A 330 15.41 13.87 -22.00
CA ARG A 330 16.39 13.27 -21.09
C ARG A 330 16.82 11.89 -21.59
N TYR A 331 18.07 11.77 -22.04
CA TYR A 331 18.62 10.55 -22.60
C TYR A 331 20.04 10.31 -22.06
N ASN A 332 20.34 9.08 -21.64
CA ASN A 332 21.64 8.69 -21.04
C ASN A 332 22.16 9.68 -19.99
N ARG A 333 21.29 10.00 -19.02
CA ARG A 333 21.51 10.98 -17.93
C ARG A 333 21.81 12.43 -18.37
N LYS A 334 21.80 12.74 -19.66
CA LYS A 334 21.97 14.08 -20.22
C LYS A 334 20.62 14.66 -20.66
N ASN A 335 20.53 15.99 -20.64
CA ASN A 335 19.37 16.73 -21.12
C ASN A 335 19.69 17.32 -22.50
N TYR A 336 18.86 17.02 -23.49
CA TYR A 336 18.96 17.57 -24.84
C TYR A 336 17.80 18.53 -25.07
N SER A 337 18.11 19.80 -25.27
CA SER A 337 17.11 20.81 -25.62
C SER A 337 16.89 20.80 -27.13
N LYS A 338 15.65 20.62 -27.58
CA LYS A 338 15.31 20.57 -29.00
C LYS A 338 14.20 21.56 -29.34
N SER A 339 14.39 22.32 -30.42
CA SER A 339 13.37 23.23 -30.95
C SER A 339 12.25 22.42 -31.61
N ILE A 340 11.00 22.74 -31.28
CA ILE A 340 9.83 22.05 -31.84
C ILE A 340 9.69 22.35 -33.34
N THR A 341 9.96 23.58 -33.78
CA THR A 341 9.87 23.93 -35.21
C THR A 341 10.93 23.21 -36.03
N LYS A 342 12.16 23.07 -35.52
CA LYS A 342 13.20 22.26 -36.19
C LYS A 342 12.81 20.79 -36.29
N LEU A 343 12.29 20.20 -35.21
CA LEU A 343 11.83 18.81 -35.22
C LEU A 343 10.67 18.60 -36.20
N LEU A 344 9.65 19.48 -36.16
CA LEU A 344 8.51 19.41 -37.09
C LEU A 344 8.95 19.46 -38.54
N PHE A 345 9.82 20.41 -38.89
CA PHE A 345 10.33 20.54 -40.25
C PHE A 345 11.12 19.28 -40.67
N CYS A 346 12.04 18.82 -39.83
CA CYS A 346 12.90 17.67 -40.15
C CYS A 346 12.09 16.38 -40.39
N TYR A 347 11.05 16.14 -39.58
CA TYR A 347 10.33 14.87 -39.61
C TYR A 347 9.09 14.89 -40.51
N PHE A 348 8.45 16.04 -40.75
CA PHE A 348 7.22 16.13 -41.53
C PHE A 348 7.34 16.89 -42.86
N ILE A 349 8.42 17.65 -43.09
CA ILE A 349 8.57 18.44 -44.32
C ILE A 349 9.79 17.97 -45.12
N SER A 350 11.00 18.11 -44.57
CA SER A 350 12.23 17.70 -45.24
C SER A 350 13.36 17.45 -44.23
N PRO A 351 14.09 16.32 -44.33
CA PRO A 351 15.14 15.97 -43.38
C PRO A 351 16.33 16.93 -43.47
N PHE A 352 16.87 17.32 -42.32
CA PHE A 352 18.11 18.09 -42.20
C PHE A 352 18.76 17.83 -40.83
N ASP A 353 20.02 18.25 -40.66
CA ASP A 353 20.67 18.17 -39.35
C ASP A 353 20.09 19.24 -38.40
N ILE A 354 19.29 18.78 -37.45
CA ILE A 354 18.62 19.62 -36.45
C ILE A 354 19.63 20.35 -35.55
N ASP A 355 20.81 19.75 -35.32
CA ASP A 355 21.86 20.28 -34.48
C ASP A 355 22.81 21.23 -35.22
N ASP A 356 22.70 21.33 -36.55
CA ASP A 356 23.44 22.32 -37.32
C ASP A 356 22.86 23.73 -37.07
N ASN A 357 23.72 24.60 -36.53
CA ASN A 357 23.38 25.98 -36.22
C ASN A 357 23.32 26.87 -37.47
N LYS A 358 23.86 26.42 -38.61
CA LYS A 358 23.75 27.15 -39.88
C LYS A 358 22.32 27.22 -40.40
N PHE A 359 21.47 26.27 -40.00
CA PHE A 359 20.07 26.21 -40.41
C PHE A 359 19.13 26.65 -39.29
N ALA A 360 18.20 27.54 -39.66
CA ALA A 360 17.12 27.99 -38.81
C ALA A 360 15.77 27.70 -39.48
N VAL A 361 14.76 27.34 -38.69
CA VAL A 361 13.38 27.18 -39.19
C VAL A 361 12.58 28.41 -38.77
N ILE A 362 12.16 29.20 -39.76
CA ILE A 362 11.30 30.36 -39.56
C ILE A 362 9.86 29.87 -39.48
N ASN A 363 9.16 30.30 -38.44
CA ASN A 363 7.77 29.99 -38.19
C ASN A 363 6.91 31.25 -38.36
N THR A 364 6.06 31.28 -39.38
CA THR A 364 5.17 32.41 -39.67
C THR A 364 3.74 32.20 -39.16
N ASN A 365 3.50 31.15 -38.37
CA ASN A 365 2.20 30.90 -37.74
C ASN A 365 1.78 32.04 -36.82
N LYS A 366 0.47 32.34 -36.80
CA LYS A 366 -0.17 33.28 -35.87
C LYS A 366 -1.41 32.59 -35.28
N PRO A 367 -1.41 32.23 -33.98
CA PRO A 367 -0.28 32.34 -33.04
C PRO A 367 0.86 31.36 -33.38
N PHE A 368 2.11 31.70 -33.02
CA PHE A 368 3.29 30.92 -33.41
C PHE A 368 3.29 29.48 -32.85
N TRP A 369 2.56 29.24 -31.77
CA TRP A 369 2.47 27.94 -31.10
C TRP A 369 1.36 27.04 -31.66
N ASN A 370 0.54 27.52 -32.59
CA ASN A 370 -0.43 26.72 -33.33
C ASN A 370 0.15 26.39 -34.71
N PHE A 371 0.77 25.21 -34.83
CA PHE A 371 1.58 24.87 -35.99
C PHE A 371 0.75 24.44 -37.20
N ASP A 372 0.76 25.25 -38.25
CA ASP A 372 0.54 24.84 -39.62
C ASP A 372 1.91 24.59 -40.27
N LEU A 373 2.13 23.35 -40.74
CA LEU A 373 3.41 22.93 -41.29
C LEU A 373 3.77 23.68 -42.58
N SER A 374 2.79 24.14 -43.36
CA SER A 374 3.03 24.93 -44.58
C SER A 374 3.66 26.30 -44.29
N LYS A 375 3.62 26.75 -43.02
CA LYS A 375 4.17 28.03 -42.55
C LYS A 375 5.53 27.89 -41.88
N LEU A 376 6.19 26.75 -42.05
CA LEU A 376 7.56 26.50 -41.58
C LEU A 376 8.52 26.50 -42.76
N ASN A 377 9.55 27.34 -42.71
CA ASN A 377 10.53 27.49 -43.80
C ASN A 377 11.96 27.35 -43.27
N LEU A 378 12.78 26.53 -43.91
CA LEU A 378 14.20 26.38 -43.59
C LEU A 378 15.00 27.50 -44.25
N VAL A 379 15.87 28.16 -43.48
CA VAL A 379 16.73 29.24 -43.96
C VAL A 379 18.15 29.05 -43.46
N TYR A 380 19.11 29.41 -44.30
CA TYR A 380 20.53 29.45 -43.98
C TYR A 380 20.88 30.78 -43.28
N GLN A 381 21.49 30.73 -42.09
CA GLN A 381 21.69 31.92 -41.24
C GLN A 381 22.60 32.99 -41.86
N HIS A 382 23.49 32.64 -42.80
CA HIS A 382 24.38 33.62 -43.45
C HIS A 382 23.64 34.64 -44.33
N SER A 383 22.36 34.40 -44.64
CA SER A 383 21.52 35.27 -45.48
C SER A 383 20.81 36.39 -44.71
N PHE A 384 20.90 36.43 -43.37
CA PHE A 384 20.07 37.30 -42.51
C PHE A 384 20.78 38.55 -41.96
N THR A 385 22.09 38.71 -42.19
CA THR A 385 22.83 39.90 -41.75
C THR A 385 22.68 41.12 -42.67
N ASN A 386 22.12 40.96 -43.88
CA ASN A 386 22.00 42.05 -44.87
C ASN A 386 20.59 42.65 -45.02
N LYS A 387 19.65 42.33 -44.13
CA LYS A 387 18.32 42.97 -44.09
C LYS A 387 17.88 43.18 -42.65
N ARG A 388 18.44 44.20 -41.99
CA ARG A 388 17.88 44.81 -40.79
C ARG A 388 17.79 46.30 -40.98
#